data_AF-A0A4Q7E998-F1
#
_entry.id   AF-A0A4Q7E998-F1
#
_cell.length_a   1.000
_cell.length_b   1.000
_cell.length_c   1.000
_cell.angle_alpha   90.00
_cell.angle_beta   90.00
_cell.angle_gamma   90.00
#
_symmetry.space_group_name_H-M   'P 1'
#
loop_
_entity.id
_entity.type
_entity.pdbx_description
1 polymer ?
#
loop_
_entity_poly.entity_id
_entity_poly.type
_entity_poly.pdbx_seq_one_letter_code
_entity_poly.pdbx_strand_id
1 'polypeptide(L)'
;MKRPKLKRYFTLSCSALAGLGLCLNQVAVSAIAAAAPQRLAQTSTAEPAEACVALQEVTTGQTEIRKRIENRLVLQGNWNTDFLVPNDQNFAYFVALITPENTGPYEFMANLVFPQGGTETALRRSGDIQAGMTYSIPFQSPTGRQPAIVNARVGGVNGNFYTIAIAACESSSEVDSSGLTGTTWELQQIQLNDGQVFTADPPQNYTLEFTPSGEVFVQADCNRSIGSYTLGRDNRMAITLGPTTLAACPPDSISNDYLRFIDAANSFFFQDGDLFIELKFDSGTMQFSPAS
;
A
#
# COMPACT_ATOMS: atom_id res chain seq x y z
N MET A 1 -10.59 -7.69 -66.83
CA MET A 1 -11.50 -7.18 -65.77
C MET A 1 -12.58 -8.22 -65.49
N LYS A 2 -12.97 -8.31 -64.22
CA LYS A 2 -13.96 -9.21 -63.58
C LYS A 2 -13.46 -10.61 -63.17
N ARG A 3 -13.85 -10.90 -61.93
CA ARG A 3 -13.23 -11.78 -60.94
C ARG A 3 -13.66 -13.25 -61.09
N PRO A 4 -12.83 -14.19 -60.65
CA PRO A 4 -13.17 -15.61 -60.42
C PRO A 4 -13.70 -15.79 -58.96
N LYS A 5 -14.14 -16.91 -58.39
CA LYS A 5 -13.98 -18.36 -58.62
C LYS A 5 -15.22 -19.14 -58.11
N LEU A 6 -15.58 -20.16 -58.89
CA LEU A 6 -16.02 -21.53 -58.57
C LEU A 6 -16.55 -21.86 -57.15
N LYS A 7 -17.83 -22.28 -57.11
CA LYS A 7 -18.34 -23.30 -56.18
C LYS A 7 -18.03 -24.68 -56.77
N ARG A 8 -17.48 -25.62 -55.97
CA ARG A 8 -17.39 -27.03 -56.33
C ARG A 8 -18.35 -27.86 -55.48
N TYR A 9 -19.00 -28.77 -56.19
CA TYR A 9 -20.09 -29.65 -55.82
C TYR A 9 -19.62 -30.82 -54.95
N PHE A 10 -20.47 -31.27 -54.02
CA PHE A 10 -20.44 -32.64 -53.50
C PHE A 10 -21.46 -33.46 -54.27
N THR A 11 -20.97 -34.48 -54.95
CA THR A 11 -21.73 -35.50 -55.67
C THR A 11 -22.34 -36.51 -54.69
N LEU A 12 -23.66 -36.71 -54.77
CA LEU A 12 -24.36 -37.86 -54.19
C LEU A 12 -24.32 -39.04 -55.17
N SER A 13 -24.01 -40.23 -54.66
CA SER A 13 -24.43 -41.53 -55.18
C SER A 13 -24.08 -42.55 -54.09
N CYS A 14 -24.86 -43.57 -53.71
CA CYS A 14 -25.79 -44.38 -54.48
C CYS A 14 -26.63 -45.23 -53.50
N SER A 15 -27.92 -45.41 -53.79
CA SER A 15 -28.71 -46.67 -53.70
C SER A 15 -28.86 -47.42 -52.37
N ALA A 16 -29.97 -48.08 -52.03
CA ALA A 16 -31.29 -48.23 -52.63
C ALA A 16 -32.21 -48.94 -51.61
N LEU A 17 -33.52 -48.66 -51.70
CA LEU A 17 -34.68 -49.54 -51.49
C LEU A 17 -34.83 -50.30 -50.15
N ALA A 18 -35.85 -49.92 -49.36
CA ALA A 18 -37.12 -50.65 -49.25
C ALA A 18 -37.82 -50.40 -47.89
N GLY A 19 -39.15 -50.26 -47.94
CA GLY A 19 -40.02 -50.70 -46.84
C GLY A 19 -40.52 -49.61 -45.89
N LEU A 20 -41.84 -49.38 -45.94
CA LEU A 20 -42.62 -48.53 -45.04
C LEU A 20 -42.33 -48.79 -43.55
N GLY A 21 -42.06 -47.71 -42.81
CA GLY A 21 -42.18 -47.65 -41.36
C GLY A 21 -42.32 -46.19 -40.94
N LEU A 22 -43.41 -45.86 -40.24
CA LEU A 22 -43.63 -44.53 -39.66
C LEU A 22 -42.42 -44.13 -38.82
N CYS A 23 -41.70 -43.08 -39.22
CA CYS A 23 -40.78 -42.38 -38.34
C CYS A 23 -41.39 -41.05 -37.92
N LEU A 24 -41.76 -40.99 -36.64
CA LEU A 24 -42.11 -39.77 -35.93
C LEU A 24 -41.05 -38.69 -36.19
N ASN A 25 -41.52 -37.49 -36.48
CA ASN A 25 -40.72 -36.28 -36.63
C ASN A 25 -40.19 -35.87 -35.23
N GLN A 26 -39.14 -36.54 -34.74
CA GLN A 26 -38.45 -36.09 -33.54
C GLN A 26 -37.41 -35.04 -33.94
N VAL A 27 -37.80 -33.78 -33.80
CA VAL A 27 -36.84 -32.68 -33.69
C VAL A 27 -36.00 -32.96 -32.44
N ALA A 28 -34.73 -33.29 -32.66
CA ALA A 28 -33.76 -33.34 -31.59
C ALA A 28 -33.58 -31.92 -31.03
N VAL A 29 -34.34 -31.59 -29.99
CA VAL A 29 -34.07 -30.42 -29.16
C VAL A 29 -32.78 -30.74 -28.42
N SER A 30 -31.68 -30.18 -28.91
CA SER A 30 -30.44 -30.15 -28.14
C SER A 30 -30.73 -29.38 -26.86
N ALA A 31 -30.75 -30.07 -25.73
CA ALA A 31 -30.75 -29.44 -24.43
C ALA A 31 -29.43 -28.67 -24.29
N ILE A 32 -29.48 -27.38 -24.61
CA ILE A 32 -28.45 -26.44 -24.19
C ILE A 32 -28.53 -26.46 -22.67
N ALA A 33 -27.50 -27.01 -22.03
CA ALA A 33 -27.29 -26.82 -20.61
C ALA A 33 -27.28 -25.30 -20.36
N ALA A 34 -28.38 -24.79 -19.80
CA ALA A 34 -28.46 -23.42 -19.35
C ALA A 34 -27.42 -23.28 -18.24
N ALA A 35 -26.26 -22.73 -18.56
CA ALA A 35 -25.33 -22.24 -17.57
C ALA A 35 -26.11 -21.31 -16.65
N ALA A 36 -26.20 -21.66 -15.37
CA ALA A 36 -26.77 -20.79 -14.36
C ALA A 36 -26.11 -19.41 -14.48
N PRO A 37 -26.85 -18.29 -14.36
CA PRO A 37 -26.23 -16.98 -14.39
C PRO A 37 -25.22 -16.93 -13.26
N GLN A 38 -23.93 -16.83 -13.61
CA GLN A 38 -22.89 -16.53 -12.66
C GLN A 38 -23.25 -15.18 -12.05
N ARG A 39 -23.77 -15.18 -10.83
CA ARG A 39 -23.81 -13.98 -10.01
C ARG A 39 -22.38 -13.46 -9.99
N LEU A 40 -22.19 -12.21 -10.38
CA LEU A 40 -20.98 -11.46 -10.09
C LEU A 40 -20.74 -11.61 -8.59
N ALA A 41 -19.62 -12.25 -8.23
CA ALA A 41 -19.14 -12.20 -6.87
C ALA A 41 -18.94 -10.73 -6.53
N GLN A 42 -19.72 -10.23 -5.58
CA GLN A 42 -19.50 -8.93 -4.98
C GLN A 42 -18.23 -9.06 -4.15
N THR A 43 -17.11 -8.59 -4.69
CA THR A 43 -15.93 -8.33 -3.86
C THR A 43 -16.22 -7.06 -3.07
N SER A 44 -16.95 -7.21 -1.96
CA SER A 44 -16.91 -6.25 -0.87
C SER A 44 -15.62 -6.53 -0.11
N THR A 45 -14.53 -5.90 -0.54
CA THR A 45 -13.37 -5.71 0.33
C THR A 45 -13.67 -4.47 1.17
N ALA A 46 -14.45 -4.65 2.23
CA ALA A 46 -14.23 -3.84 3.42
C ALA A 46 -12.87 -4.30 3.98
N GLU A 47 -11.80 -3.62 3.58
CA GLU A 47 -10.51 -3.63 4.28
C GLU A 47 -10.71 -3.18 5.73
N PRO A 48 -9.82 -3.55 6.68
CA PRO A 48 -10.09 -3.39 8.10
C PRO A 48 -10.11 -1.91 8.48
N ALA A 49 -11.30 -1.32 8.49
CA ALA A 49 -11.59 -0.02 9.08
C ALA A 49 -11.68 -0.08 10.62
N GLU A 50 -11.30 -1.20 11.25
CA GLU A 50 -11.52 -1.43 12.69
C GLU A 50 -10.64 -0.54 13.59
N ALA A 51 -9.57 0.07 13.07
CA ALA A 51 -8.69 0.95 13.85
C ALA A 51 -8.88 2.45 13.58
N CYS A 52 -9.84 2.83 12.74
CA CYS A 52 -10.07 4.23 12.37
C CYS A 52 -11.47 4.70 12.76
N VAL A 53 -11.55 5.84 13.43
CA VAL A 53 -12.79 6.52 13.78
C VAL A 53 -13.03 7.66 12.80
N ALA A 54 -14.18 7.66 12.13
CA ALA A 54 -14.61 8.78 11.31
C ALA A 54 -14.87 10.00 12.20
N LEU A 55 -14.23 11.13 11.89
CA LEU A 55 -14.34 12.35 12.69
C LEU A 55 -15.61 13.11 12.34
N GLN A 56 -16.22 13.72 13.35
CA GLN A 56 -17.40 14.56 13.17
C GLN A 56 -17.01 16.00 12.86
N GLU A 57 -17.63 16.60 11.85
CA GLU A 57 -17.49 18.03 11.60
C GLU A 57 -18.17 18.84 12.71
N VAL A 58 -17.48 19.87 13.20
CA VAL A 58 -17.82 20.64 14.41
C VAL A 58 -19.25 21.20 14.38
N THR A 59 -19.72 21.67 13.22
CA THR A 59 -21.00 22.39 13.11
C THR A 59 -22.19 21.44 12.88
N THR A 60 -22.01 20.44 12.04
CA THR A 60 -23.08 19.59 11.50
C THR A 60 -23.13 18.22 12.16
N GLY A 61 -22.05 17.80 12.84
CA GLY A 61 -21.92 16.46 13.40
C GLY A 61 -21.82 15.34 12.35
N GLN A 62 -21.79 15.69 11.06
CA GLN A 62 -21.65 14.71 9.98
C GLN A 62 -20.18 14.31 9.81
N THR A 63 -19.95 13.07 9.38
CA THR A 63 -18.62 12.54 9.09
C THR A 63 -18.17 12.80 7.67
N GLU A 64 -19.11 13.18 6.78
CA GLU A 64 -18.87 13.53 5.39
C GLU A 64 -19.50 14.89 5.07
N ILE A 65 -18.71 15.77 4.46
CA ILE A 65 -19.13 17.13 4.17
C ILE A 65 -18.93 17.42 2.69
N ARG A 66 -20.04 17.62 1.99
CA ARG A 66 -20.04 18.10 0.61
C ARG A 66 -19.93 19.63 0.57
N LYS A 67 -18.92 20.16 -0.12
CA LYS A 67 -18.70 21.61 -0.28
C LYS A 67 -18.52 21.96 -1.75
N ARG A 68 -18.72 23.25 -2.03
CA ARG A 68 -18.39 23.89 -3.29
C ARG A 68 -17.17 24.78 -3.08
N ILE A 69 -16.20 24.73 -3.97
CA ILE A 69 -15.08 25.66 -3.98
C ILE A 69 -15.64 27.00 -4.46
N GLU A 70 -15.58 28.02 -3.61
CA GLU A 70 -16.10 29.35 -3.95
C GLU A 70 -15.00 30.39 -3.82
N ASN A 71 -14.63 31.07 -4.90
CA ASN A 71 -13.63 32.14 -4.86
C ASN A 71 -14.29 33.45 -4.39
N ARG A 72 -14.57 33.59 -3.09
CA ARG A 72 -15.21 34.79 -2.54
C ARG A 72 -14.18 35.87 -2.21
N LEU A 73 -14.20 36.94 -2.99
CA LEU A 73 -13.60 38.24 -2.67
C LEU A 73 -14.45 39.07 -1.67
N VAL A 74 -15.63 38.60 -1.26
CA VAL A 74 -16.52 39.32 -0.33
C VAL A 74 -17.36 38.33 0.49
N LEU A 75 -17.35 38.51 1.82
CA LEU A 75 -18.12 37.85 2.89
C LEU A 75 -17.43 36.73 3.69
N GLN A 76 -17.34 37.01 4.99
CA GLN A 76 -16.75 36.28 6.11
C GLN A 76 -17.25 34.83 6.20
N GLY A 77 -16.34 33.86 6.15
CA GLY A 77 -16.60 32.46 6.47
C GLY A 77 -15.29 31.68 6.57
N ASN A 78 -15.19 30.78 7.55
CA ASN A 78 -14.06 29.85 7.68
C ASN A 78 -14.08 28.89 6.47
N TRP A 79 -13.02 28.91 5.67
CA TRP A 79 -12.90 28.05 4.48
C TRP A 79 -12.64 26.59 4.85
N ASN A 80 -12.17 26.39 6.07
CA ASN A 80 -11.85 25.08 6.60
C ASN A 80 -13.14 24.33 6.94
N THR A 81 -13.08 23.02 6.83
CA THR A 81 -14.01 22.10 7.45
C THR A 81 -13.31 21.59 8.69
N ASP A 82 -13.87 21.89 9.86
CA ASP A 82 -13.22 21.61 11.14
C ASP A 82 -13.76 20.30 11.68
N PHE A 83 -12.90 19.31 11.86
CA PHE A 83 -13.26 17.99 12.36
C PHE A 83 -12.78 17.81 13.80
N LEU A 84 -13.68 17.41 14.70
CA LEU A 84 -13.36 17.12 16.09
C LEU A 84 -12.56 15.84 16.19
N VAL A 85 -11.47 15.89 16.93
CA VAL A 85 -10.66 14.72 17.27
C VAL A 85 -11.06 14.27 18.69
N PRO A 86 -11.58 13.05 18.86
CA PRO A 86 -11.88 12.51 20.18
C PRO A 86 -10.62 12.48 21.07
N ASN A 87 -10.82 12.60 22.38
CA ASN A 87 -9.75 12.62 23.38
C ASN A 87 -9.74 11.37 24.27
N ASP A 88 -10.59 10.40 23.94
CA ASP A 88 -10.70 9.10 24.60
C ASP A 88 -9.70 8.07 24.04
N GLN A 89 -9.07 8.36 22.91
CA GLN A 89 -8.10 7.51 22.22
C GLN A 89 -6.86 8.31 21.79
N ASN A 90 -5.71 7.62 21.69
CA ASN A 90 -4.50 8.18 21.12
C ASN A 90 -4.42 7.79 19.64
N PHE A 91 -4.55 8.77 18.77
CA PHE A 91 -4.53 8.54 17.32
C PHE A 91 -3.11 8.75 16.77
N ALA A 92 -2.61 7.79 16.01
CA ALA A 92 -1.25 7.84 15.47
C ALA A 92 -1.16 8.57 14.12
N TYR A 93 -2.23 8.54 13.35
CA TYR A 93 -2.31 9.23 12.07
C TYR A 93 -3.77 9.54 11.72
N PHE A 94 -3.94 10.32 10.67
CA PHE A 94 -5.23 10.70 10.12
C PHE A 94 -5.27 10.37 8.64
N VAL A 95 -6.46 10.18 8.11
CA VAL A 95 -6.70 9.95 6.69
C VAL A 95 -7.73 10.95 6.20
N ALA A 96 -7.37 11.75 5.21
CA ALA A 96 -8.33 12.55 4.46
C ALA A 96 -8.89 11.74 3.30
N LEU A 97 -10.21 11.64 3.23
CA LEU A 97 -10.94 11.02 2.13
C LEU A 97 -11.60 12.14 1.33
N ILE A 98 -11.19 12.31 0.07
CA ILE A 98 -11.68 13.39 -0.79
C ILE A 98 -12.26 12.79 -2.07
N THR A 99 -13.52 13.09 -2.33
CA THR A 99 -14.24 12.66 -3.54
C THR A 99 -14.63 13.89 -4.36
N PRO A 100 -13.88 14.28 -5.39
CA PRO A 100 -14.25 15.37 -6.27
C PRO A 100 -15.41 14.98 -7.20
N GLU A 101 -16.31 15.91 -7.49
CA GLU A 101 -17.35 15.74 -8.53
C GLU A 101 -16.90 16.29 -9.88
N ASN A 102 -15.80 17.04 -9.91
CA ASN A 102 -15.25 17.66 -11.11
C ASN A 102 -13.76 17.35 -11.22
N THR A 103 -13.31 16.89 -12.39
CA THR A 103 -11.89 16.69 -12.68
C THR A 103 -11.18 18.03 -12.78
N GLY A 104 -9.98 18.14 -12.21
CA GLY A 104 -9.15 19.33 -12.35
C GLY A 104 -8.08 19.43 -11.26
N PRO A 105 -7.42 20.59 -11.16
CA PRO A 105 -6.41 20.83 -10.13
C PRO A 105 -7.08 21.11 -8.79
N TYR A 106 -6.62 20.41 -7.75
CA TYR A 106 -7.00 20.62 -6.37
C TYR A 106 -5.77 20.83 -5.49
N GLU A 107 -5.96 21.58 -4.39
CA GLU A 107 -5.01 21.72 -3.30
C GLU A 107 -5.70 21.26 -2.01
N PHE A 108 -5.11 20.31 -1.30
CA PHE A 108 -5.53 19.91 0.04
C PHE A 108 -4.52 20.40 1.07
N MET A 109 -5.03 20.98 2.16
CA MET A 109 -4.23 21.39 3.31
C MET A 109 -4.93 20.97 4.60
N ALA A 110 -4.19 20.31 5.51
CA ALA A 110 -4.66 19.94 6.83
C ALA A 110 -3.81 20.65 7.88
N ASN A 111 -4.46 21.46 8.71
CA ASN A 111 -3.83 22.07 9.88
C ASN A 111 -4.41 21.46 11.16
N LEU A 112 -3.53 21.15 12.10
CA LEU A 112 -3.85 20.55 13.39
C LEU A 112 -3.89 21.63 14.46
N VAL A 113 -5.00 21.73 15.19
CA VAL A 113 -5.17 22.67 16.30
C VAL A 113 -5.12 21.91 17.62
N PHE A 114 -4.32 22.40 18.56
CA PHE A 114 -4.03 21.67 19.80
C PHE A 114 -4.79 22.24 21.01
N PRO A 115 -5.18 21.39 21.99
CA PRO A 115 -5.90 21.83 23.20
C PRO A 115 -5.17 22.93 23.99
N GLN A 116 -3.84 22.88 24.04
CA GLN A 116 -3.00 23.86 24.75
C GLN A 116 -2.66 25.10 23.92
N GLY A 117 -3.32 25.28 22.77
CA GLY A 117 -3.02 26.32 21.81
C GLY A 117 -1.93 25.95 20.82
N GLY A 118 -1.86 26.75 19.76
CA GLY A 118 -0.99 26.54 18.61
C GLY A 118 -1.67 25.73 17.49
N THR A 119 -1.08 25.87 16.30
CA THR A 119 -1.53 25.19 15.08
C THR A 119 -0.31 24.68 14.31
N GLU A 120 -0.40 23.50 13.72
CA GLU A 120 0.65 22.89 12.89
C GLU A 120 0.09 22.52 11.51
N THR A 121 0.81 22.80 10.44
CA THR A 121 0.45 22.28 9.11
C THR A 121 0.97 20.86 8.98
N ALA A 122 0.08 19.87 9.06
CA ALA A 122 0.43 18.45 8.93
C ALA A 122 0.55 18.01 7.47
N LEU A 123 -0.18 18.65 6.56
CA LEU A 123 -0.18 18.29 5.15
C LEU A 123 -0.49 19.49 4.27
N ARG A 124 0.25 19.59 3.17
CA ARG A 124 -0.12 20.38 1.99
C ARG A 124 0.21 19.59 0.74
N ARG A 125 -0.79 19.31 -0.08
CA ARG A 125 -0.67 18.51 -1.32
C ARG A 125 -1.48 19.18 -2.42
N SER A 126 -0.97 19.14 -3.65
CA SER A 126 -1.68 19.62 -4.82
C SER A 126 -1.52 18.64 -5.96
N GLY A 127 -2.52 18.53 -6.82
CA GLY A 127 -2.48 17.68 -8.00
C GLY A 127 -3.78 17.71 -8.78
N ASP A 128 -3.73 17.19 -10.00
CA ASP A 128 -4.93 16.94 -10.79
C ASP A 128 -5.59 15.65 -10.31
N ILE A 129 -6.84 15.73 -9.87
CA ILE A 129 -7.64 14.59 -9.42
C ILE A 129 -8.88 14.42 -10.29
N GLN A 130 -9.28 13.17 -10.52
CA GLN A 130 -10.38 12.78 -11.40
C GLN A 130 -11.70 12.71 -10.61
N ALA A 131 -12.78 13.19 -11.22
CA ALA A 131 -14.12 13.11 -10.65
C ALA A 131 -14.55 11.66 -10.36
N GLY A 132 -15.31 11.48 -9.27
CA GLY A 132 -15.96 10.20 -8.93
C GLY A 132 -15.08 9.18 -8.21
N MET A 133 -13.77 9.45 -8.08
CA MET A 133 -12.85 8.60 -7.31
C MET A 133 -12.65 9.17 -5.91
N THR A 134 -12.65 8.32 -4.88
CA THR A 134 -12.28 8.74 -3.52
C THR A 134 -10.78 8.60 -3.33
N TYR A 135 -10.11 9.71 -3.05
CA TYR A 135 -8.69 9.78 -2.79
C TYR A 135 -8.43 9.69 -1.28
N SER A 136 -7.60 8.73 -0.88
CA SER A 136 -7.15 8.54 0.50
C SER A 136 -5.77 9.17 0.68
N ILE A 137 -5.67 10.16 1.57
CA ILE A 137 -4.44 10.93 1.79
C ILE A 137 -4.08 10.86 3.28
N PRO A 138 -3.14 9.99 3.68
CA PRO A 138 -2.72 9.90 5.07
C PRO A 138 -1.84 11.09 5.47
N PHE A 139 -1.93 11.50 6.73
CA PHE A 139 -1.07 12.52 7.35
C PHE A 139 -0.92 12.30 8.85
N GLN A 140 0.11 12.89 9.44
CA GLN A 140 0.45 12.75 10.86
C GLN A 140 0.73 14.13 11.48
N SER A 141 0.66 14.24 12.80
CA SER A 141 1.20 15.41 13.49
C SER A 141 2.73 15.42 13.32
N PRO A 142 3.33 16.51 12.79
CA PRO A 142 4.79 16.63 12.70
C PRO A 142 5.50 16.54 14.05
N THR A 143 4.82 16.91 15.13
CA THR A 143 5.36 16.90 16.50
C THR A 143 4.90 15.67 17.31
N GLY A 144 4.06 14.80 16.73
CA GLY A 144 3.43 13.69 17.44
C GLY A 144 2.41 14.10 18.50
N ARG A 145 2.07 15.40 18.61
CA ARG A 145 1.07 15.89 19.57
C ARG A 145 -0.34 15.51 19.11
N GLN A 146 -1.23 15.21 20.06
CA GLN A 146 -2.64 14.94 19.77
C GLN A 146 -3.42 16.24 19.53
N PRO A 147 -3.93 16.49 18.31
CA PRO A 147 -4.79 17.64 18.05
C PRO A 147 -6.19 17.45 18.67
N ALA A 148 -6.86 18.56 18.95
CA ALA A 148 -8.30 18.58 19.25
C ALA A 148 -9.16 18.78 17.99
N ILE A 149 -8.61 19.44 16.98
CA ILE A 149 -9.32 19.76 15.74
C ILE A 149 -8.39 19.57 14.54
N VAL A 150 -8.91 18.94 13.48
CA VAL A 150 -8.31 18.95 12.14
C VAL A 150 -9.04 20.00 11.28
N ASN A 151 -8.34 21.09 10.96
CA ASN A 151 -8.81 22.12 10.04
C ASN A 151 -8.45 21.71 8.61
N ALA A 152 -9.42 21.16 7.88
CA ALA A 152 -9.24 20.65 6.53
C ALA A 152 -9.66 21.68 5.47
N ARG A 153 -8.79 22.02 4.54
CA ARG A 153 -9.06 22.95 3.43
C ARG A 153 -8.85 22.26 2.09
N VAL A 154 -9.85 22.33 1.22
CA VAL A 154 -9.74 21.93 -0.18
C VAL A 154 -9.94 23.18 -1.05
N GLY A 155 -8.90 23.51 -1.82
CA GLY A 155 -8.91 24.54 -2.85
C GLY A 155 -8.83 23.92 -4.25
N GLY A 156 -9.02 24.75 -5.28
CA GLY A 156 -9.08 24.31 -6.67
C GLY A 156 -9.86 25.29 -7.53
N VAL A 157 -10.40 24.80 -8.66
CA VAL A 157 -11.18 25.62 -9.59
C VAL A 157 -12.50 26.07 -8.94
N ASN A 158 -12.82 27.36 -9.08
CA ASN A 158 -14.06 27.94 -8.57
C ASN A 158 -15.29 27.25 -9.17
N GLY A 159 -16.22 26.87 -8.31
CA GLY A 159 -17.47 26.22 -8.67
C GLY A 159 -17.43 24.70 -8.62
N ASN A 160 -16.25 24.08 -8.50
CA ASN A 160 -16.14 22.63 -8.36
C ASN A 160 -16.71 22.15 -7.02
N PHE A 161 -17.33 20.98 -7.03
CA PHE A 161 -17.83 20.30 -5.84
C PHE A 161 -16.89 19.17 -5.42
N TYR A 162 -16.84 18.94 -4.12
CA TYR A 162 -16.13 17.81 -3.51
C TYR A 162 -16.84 17.39 -2.23
N THR A 163 -16.66 16.13 -1.85
CA THR A 163 -16.94 15.62 -0.51
C THR A 163 -15.63 15.40 0.22
N ILE A 164 -15.58 15.77 1.50
CA ILE A 164 -14.44 15.50 2.39
C ILE A 164 -14.90 14.78 3.65
N ALA A 165 -14.14 13.78 4.06
CA ALA A 165 -14.18 13.17 5.38
C ALA A 165 -12.76 13.09 5.94
N ILE A 166 -12.64 13.08 7.27
CA ILE A 166 -11.39 12.78 7.97
C ILE A 166 -11.66 11.59 8.88
N ALA A 167 -10.77 10.62 8.87
CA ALA A 167 -10.71 9.58 9.89
C ALA A 167 -9.47 9.78 10.75
N ALA A 168 -9.59 9.57 12.06
CA ALA A 168 -8.45 9.45 12.96
C ALA A 168 -8.23 7.97 13.23
N CYS A 169 -7.00 7.52 13.02
CA CYS A 169 -6.65 6.13 13.14
C CYS A 169 -5.76 5.97 14.34
N GLU A 170 -6.16 5.06 15.22
CA GLU A 170 -5.27 4.60 16.26
C GLU A 170 -4.01 4.06 15.58
N SER A 171 -2.93 4.10 16.33
CA SER A 171 -1.82 3.24 16.02
C SER A 171 -2.33 1.80 15.91
N SER A 172 -2.47 1.31 14.68
CA SER A 172 -1.88 0.01 14.36
C SER A 172 -0.36 0.21 14.46
N SER A 173 0.13 0.42 15.69
CA SER A 173 1.55 0.31 16.01
C SER A 173 1.82 -1.13 16.40
N GLU A 174 1.47 -2.01 15.47
CA GLU A 174 2.27 -3.16 15.13
C GLU A 174 2.17 -3.20 13.60
N VAL A 175 3.11 -2.55 12.91
CA VAL A 175 3.58 -3.22 11.69
C VAL A 175 4.17 -4.48 12.26
N ASP A 176 3.47 -5.59 12.01
CA ASP A 176 3.69 -6.83 12.71
C ASP A 176 5.19 -7.17 12.67
N SER A 177 5.86 -6.97 13.80
CA SER A 177 7.23 -7.43 13.98
C SER A 177 7.22 -8.91 14.36
N SER A 178 6.04 -9.54 14.46
CA SER A 178 5.96 -11.01 14.54
C SER A 178 6.66 -11.58 13.30
N GLY A 179 7.52 -12.55 13.58
CA GLY A 179 8.49 -13.04 12.59
C GLY A 179 9.84 -12.33 12.68
N LEU A 180 9.90 -10.98 12.64
CA LEU A 180 11.18 -10.25 12.66
C LEU A 180 11.93 -10.36 13.99
N THR A 181 11.24 -10.08 15.09
CA THR A 181 11.84 -10.00 16.44
C THR A 181 11.88 -11.36 17.12
N GLY A 182 12.87 -11.57 18.00
CA GLY A 182 13.04 -12.85 18.70
C GLY A 182 13.69 -13.94 17.84
N THR A 183 14.14 -13.58 16.65
CA THR A 183 14.88 -14.44 15.72
C THR A 183 16.22 -13.77 15.40
N THR A 184 17.31 -14.53 15.43
CA THR A 184 18.57 -14.12 14.83
C THR A 184 18.54 -14.51 13.36
N TRP A 185 18.73 -13.54 12.47
CA TRP A 185 18.70 -13.72 11.02
C TRP A 185 20.11 -13.79 10.47
N GLU A 186 20.49 -14.93 9.90
CA GLU A 186 21.79 -15.16 9.26
C GLU A 186 21.70 -14.85 7.77
N LEU A 187 22.51 -13.90 7.30
CA LEU A 187 22.60 -13.56 5.87
C LEU A 187 23.02 -14.82 5.10
N GLN A 188 22.29 -15.12 4.03
CA GLN A 188 22.68 -16.16 3.08
C GLN A 188 23.40 -15.51 1.89
N GLN A 189 22.75 -14.50 1.29
CA GLN A 189 23.28 -13.82 0.11
C GLN A 189 22.68 -12.42 -0.07
N ILE A 190 23.38 -11.62 -0.87
CA ILE A 190 22.93 -10.34 -1.41
C ILE A 190 23.00 -10.46 -2.93
N GLN A 191 21.85 -10.32 -3.59
CA GLN A 191 21.75 -10.35 -5.05
C GLN A 191 21.40 -8.94 -5.55
N LEU A 192 22.31 -8.34 -6.32
CA LEU A 192 22.07 -7.05 -6.97
C LEU A 192 21.40 -7.23 -8.32
N ASN A 193 20.72 -6.19 -8.78
CA ASN A 193 20.01 -6.17 -10.06
C ASN A 193 20.92 -6.23 -11.29
N ASP A 194 22.21 -5.91 -11.15
CA ASP A 194 23.25 -6.06 -12.16
C ASP A 194 23.81 -7.49 -12.28
N GLY A 195 23.30 -8.41 -11.45
CA GLY A 195 23.70 -9.81 -11.39
C GLY A 195 24.83 -10.11 -10.41
N GLN A 196 25.41 -9.10 -9.75
CA GLN A 196 26.42 -9.33 -8.72
C GLN A 196 25.83 -10.05 -7.50
N VAL A 197 26.54 -11.05 -7.00
CA VAL A 197 26.17 -11.83 -5.81
C VAL A 197 27.27 -11.76 -4.77
N PHE A 198 26.88 -11.48 -3.53
CA PHE A 198 27.73 -11.62 -2.35
C PHE A 198 27.16 -12.72 -1.48
N THR A 199 27.96 -13.74 -1.17
CA THR A 199 27.53 -14.87 -0.33
C THR A 199 28.17 -14.73 1.04
N ALA A 200 27.38 -14.94 2.10
CA ALA A 200 27.91 -15.01 3.45
C ALA A 200 28.56 -16.39 3.68
N ASP A 201 29.83 -16.39 4.07
CA ASP A 201 30.55 -17.62 4.41
C ASP A 201 31.49 -17.38 5.61
N PRO A 202 31.23 -17.99 6.78
CA PRO A 202 30.00 -18.71 7.13
C PRO A 202 28.82 -17.75 7.42
N PRO A 203 27.55 -18.14 7.19
CA PRO A 203 26.38 -17.30 7.48
C PRO A 203 26.28 -16.79 8.92
N GLN A 204 26.73 -17.59 9.90
CA GLN A 204 26.71 -17.26 11.33
C GLN A 204 27.53 -16.00 11.67
N ASN A 205 28.42 -15.59 10.78
CA ASN A 205 29.24 -14.40 10.94
C ASN A 205 28.51 -13.12 10.50
N TYR A 206 27.35 -13.21 9.83
CA TYR A 206 26.62 -12.08 9.27
C TYR A 206 25.18 -12.09 9.75
N THR A 207 24.88 -11.41 10.85
CA THR A 207 23.59 -11.53 11.54
C THR A 207 22.86 -10.22 11.76
N LEU A 208 21.53 -10.29 11.77
CA LEU A 208 20.62 -9.27 12.31
C LEU A 208 19.81 -9.82 13.48
N GLU A 209 19.61 -9.01 14.51
CA GLU A 209 18.63 -9.26 15.56
C GLU A 209 17.81 -8.00 15.80
N PHE A 210 16.50 -8.08 15.54
CA PHE A 210 15.56 -6.98 15.76
C PHE A 210 14.93 -7.09 17.14
N THR A 211 14.84 -5.96 17.83
CA THR A 211 14.17 -5.87 19.14
C THR A 211 12.80 -5.21 19.05
N PRO A 212 11.82 -5.58 19.89
CA PRO A 212 10.54 -4.88 19.96
C PRO A 212 10.64 -3.38 20.29
N SER A 213 11.76 -2.92 20.84
CA SER A 213 12.04 -1.52 21.15
C SER A 213 12.53 -0.69 19.95
N GLY A 214 12.66 -1.28 18.75
CA GLY A 214 13.11 -0.57 17.55
C GLY A 214 14.63 -0.49 17.38
N GLU A 215 15.39 -1.29 18.12
CA GLU A 215 16.84 -1.45 17.93
C GLU A 215 17.13 -2.67 17.06
N VAL A 216 18.22 -2.60 16.29
CA VAL A 216 18.77 -3.73 15.53
C VAL A 216 20.24 -3.94 15.88
N PHE A 217 20.59 -5.17 16.24
CA PHE A 217 21.98 -5.58 16.45
C PHE A 217 22.49 -6.23 15.17
N VAL A 218 23.68 -5.80 14.73
CA VAL A 218 24.29 -6.28 13.49
C VAL A 218 25.67 -6.85 13.79
N GLN A 219 25.89 -8.09 13.37
CA GLN A 219 27.23 -8.65 13.25
C GLN A 219 27.60 -8.71 11.77
N ALA A 220 28.70 -8.06 11.39
CA ALA A 220 29.26 -8.03 10.06
C ALA A 220 30.64 -8.65 10.10
N ASP A 221 30.68 -9.98 10.12
CA ASP A 221 31.85 -10.81 10.35
C ASP A 221 32.55 -10.50 11.67
N CYS A 222 33.73 -9.89 11.61
CA CYS A 222 34.49 -9.46 12.76
C CYS A 222 34.00 -8.13 13.35
N ASN A 223 33.16 -7.39 12.62
CA ASN A 223 32.64 -6.09 13.03
C ASN A 223 31.24 -6.18 13.60
N ARG A 224 30.89 -5.22 14.47
CA ARG A 224 29.55 -5.10 15.07
C ARG A 224 29.05 -3.67 14.98
N SER A 225 27.73 -3.51 14.86
CA SER A 225 27.04 -2.23 14.96
C SER A 225 25.73 -2.41 15.72
N ILE A 226 25.29 -1.35 16.39
CA ILE A 226 23.95 -1.22 16.95
C ILE A 226 23.28 -0.09 16.17
N GLY A 227 22.08 -0.34 15.67
CA GLY A 227 21.29 0.62 14.94
C GLY A 227 19.87 0.71 15.46
N SER A 228 19.08 1.55 14.80
CA SER A 228 17.64 1.61 14.96
C SER A 228 16.95 1.18 13.67
N TYR A 229 15.75 0.62 13.78
CA TYR A 229 14.90 0.35 12.63
C TYR A 229 13.49 0.91 12.84
N THR A 230 12.85 1.25 11.73
CA THR A 230 11.44 1.66 11.70
C THR A 230 10.71 0.85 10.66
N LEU A 231 9.48 0.48 10.99
CA LEU A 231 8.56 -0.17 10.06
C LEU A 231 7.43 0.80 9.69
N GLY A 232 7.03 0.78 8.42
CA GLY A 232 5.91 1.56 7.89
C GLY A 232 4.87 0.67 7.21
N ARG A 233 3.84 1.29 6.62
CA ARG A 233 2.84 0.58 5.78
C ARG A 233 3.51 -0.18 4.63
N ASP A 234 2.82 -1.16 4.07
CA ASP A 234 3.28 -1.92 2.89
C ASP A 234 4.67 -2.57 3.09
N ASN A 235 4.93 -3.06 4.30
CA ASN A 235 6.21 -3.64 4.73
C ASN A 235 7.43 -2.76 4.47
N ARG A 236 7.25 -1.44 4.48
CA ARG A 236 8.36 -0.49 4.39
C ARG A 236 9.26 -0.65 5.62
N MET A 237 10.56 -0.70 5.39
CA MET A 237 11.58 -0.78 6.43
C MET A 237 12.64 0.27 6.16
N ALA A 238 13.10 0.92 7.22
CA ALA A 238 14.31 1.70 7.21
C ALA A 238 15.19 1.27 8.38
N ILE A 239 16.47 1.07 8.11
CA ILE A 239 17.48 0.78 9.13
C ILE A 239 18.47 1.95 9.11
N THR A 240 18.91 2.37 10.29
CA THR A 240 19.97 3.36 10.46
C THR A 240 21.01 2.77 11.40
N LEU A 241 22.20 2.52 10.86
CA LEU A 241 23.29 1.95 11.63
C LEU A 241 23.99 3.02 12.47
N GLY A 242 24.32 2.66 13.71
CA GLY A 242 25.24 3.44 14.53
C GLY A 242 26.71 3.15 14.20
N PRO A 243 27.64 3.67 15.01
CA PRO A 243 29.06 3.42 14.84
C PRO A 243 29.38 1.92 14.78
N THR A 244 30.25 1.54 13.84
CA THR A 244 30.77 0.18 13.75
C THR A 244 32.07 0.06 14.52
N THR A 245 32.38 -1.14 15.00
CA THR A 245 33.76 -1.46 15.40
C THR A 245 34.71 -1.31 14.20
N LEU A 246 36.01 -1.15 14.48
CA LEU A 246 37.05 -0.96 13.46
C LEU A 246 38.03 -2.15 13.42
N ALA A 247 37.49 -3.36 13.41
CA ALA A 247 38.29 -4.57 13.27
C ALA A 247 38.63 -4.83 11.79
N ALA A 248 39.84 -5.28 11.52
CA ALA A 248 40.25 -5.76 10.21
C ALA A 248 39.76 -7.20 10.03
N CYS A 249 38.70 -7.38 9.24
CA CYS A 249 38.15 -8.70 8.96
C CYS A 249 39.05 -9.48 7.97
N PRO A 250 38.91 -10.82 7.91
CA PRO A 250 39.62 -11.64 6.93
C PRO A 250 39.47 -11.11 5.49
N PRO A 251 40.43 -11.39 4.58
CA PRO A 251 40.41 -10.87 3.22
C PRO A 251 39.15 -11.19 2.41
N ASP A 252 38.52 -12.34 2.67
CA ASP A 252 37.33 -12.80 1.96
C ASP A 252 36.01 -12.28 2.57
N SER A 253 36.11 -11.43 3.59
CA SER A 253 34.96 -10.86 4.29
C SER A 253 34.17 -9.88 3.42
N ILE A 254 32.84 -10.01 3.43
CA ILE A 254 31.91 -9.05 2.80
C ILE A 254 31.35 -8.02 3.81
N SER A 255 32.00 -7.85 4.97
CA SER A 255 31.55 -7.01 6.09
C SER A 255 31.14 -5.59 5.67
N ASN A 256 31.95 -4.92 4.85
CA ASN A 256 31.67 -3.55 4.38
C ASN A 256 30.46 -3.49 3.43
N ASP A 257 30.36 -4.45 2.52
CA ASP A 257 29.24 -4.55 1.58
C ASP A 257 27.93 -4.82 2.34
N TYR A 258 27.96 -5.77 3.27
CA TYR A 258 26.83 -6.10 4.12
C TYR A 258 26.32 -4.88 4.89
N LEU A 259 27.18 -4.18 5.62
CA LEU A 259 26.80 -2.97 6.38
C LEU A 259 26.22 -1.88 5.47
N ARG A 260 26.80 -1.67 4.29
CA ARG A 260 26.29 -0.72 3.30
C ARG A 260 24.89 -1.09 2.81
N PHE A 261 24.64 -2.37 2.54
CA PHE A 261 23.33 -2.81 2.05
C PHE A 261 22.26 -2.84 3.13
N ILE A 262 22.63 -3.10 4.40
CA ILE A 262 21.71 -2.93 5.54
C ILE A 262 21.22 -1.48 5.64
N ASP A 263 22.10 -0.48 5.52
CA ASP A 263 21.69 0.94 5.53
C ASP A 263 20.84 1.33 4.30
N ALA A 264 20.89 0.51 3.25
CA ALA A 264 20.10 0.65 2.04
C ALA A 264 18.74 -0.09 2.08
N ALA A 265 18.33 -0.66 3.22
CA ALA A 265 17.02 -1.31 3.37
C ALA A 265 15.85 -0.37 3.00
N ASN A 266 14.83 -0.93 2.34
CA ASN A 266 13.68 -0.20 1.82
C ASN A 266 12.35 -0.85 2.18
N SER A 267 12.25 -2.17 2.07
CA SER A 267 11.09 -2.97 2.45
C SER A 267 11.53 -4.39 2.80
N PHE A 268 10.64 -5.16 3.42
CA PHE A 268 10.91 -6.55 3.77
C PHE A 268 9.72 -7.46 3.46
N PHE A 269 9.97 -8.76 3.39
CA PHE A 269 8.93 -9.78 3.35
C PHE A 269 9.48 -11.11 3.83
N PHE A 270 8.58 -12.04 4.14
CA PHE A 270 8.93 -13.42 4.46
C PHE A 270 8.53 -14.35 3.32
N GLN A 271 9.38 -15.30 3.00
CA GLN A 271 9.09 -16.36 2.05
C GLN A 271 9.78 -17.64 2.52
N ASP A 272 9.04 -18.75 2.59
CA ASP A 272 9.57 -20.07 2.94
C ASP A 272 10.32 -20.12 4.30
N GLY A 273 9.99 -19.22 5.23
CA GLY A 273 10.62 -19.10 6.55
C GLY A 273 11.85 -18.18 6.58
N ASP A 274 12.31 -17.72 5.42
CA ASP A 274 13.40 -16.76 5.26
C ASP A 274 12.88 -15.32 5.28
N LEU A 275 13.74 -14.41 5.72
CA LEU A 275 13.56 -12.97 5.65
C LEU A 275 14.23 -12.43 4.40
N PHE A 276 13.51 -11.63 3.62
CA PHE A 276 14.03 -10.90 2.48
C PHE A 276 13.95 -9.40 2.76
N ILE A 277 15.04 -8.69 2.52
CA ILE A 277 15.10 -7.22 2.58
C ILE A 277 15.39 -6.70 1.18
N GLU A 278 14.43 -5.95 0.64
CA GLU A 278 14.57 -5.24 -0.63
C GLU A 278 15.33 -3.93 -0.40
N LEU A 279 16.23 -3.61 -1.32
CA LEU A 279 17.08 -2.43 -1.25
C LEU A 279 16.46 -1.21 -1.95
N LYS A 280 16.88 -0.01 -1.55
CA LYS A 280 16.44 1.26 -2.15
C LYS A 280 16.66 1.25 -3.66
N PHE A 281 15.75 1.91 -4.38
CA PHE A 281 15.80 2.07 -5.85
C PHE A 281 15.80 0.74 -6.62
N ASP A 282 15.20 -0.31 -6.05
CA ASP A 282 15.12 -1.66 -6.64
C ASP A 282 16.51 -2.18 -7.04
N SER A 283 17.53 -1.87 -6.20
CA SER A 283 18.94 -2.16 -6.48
C SER A 283 19.34 -3.60 -6.19
N GLY A 284 18.51 -4.36 -5.47
CA GLY A 284 18.74 -5.76 -5.16
C GLY A 284 17.97 -6.21 -3.93
N THR A 285 18.24 -7.46 -3.53
CA THR A 285 17.59 -8.13 -2.40
C THR A 285 18.64 -8.81 -1.53
N MET A 286 18.47 -8.74 -0.21
CA MET A 286 19.22 -9.51 0.77
C MET A 286 18.35 -10.64 1.29
N GLN A 287 18.86 -11.86 1.32
CA GLN A 287 18.17 -13.04 1.84
C GLN A 287 18.82 -13.49 3.15
N PHE A 288 17.99 -13.75 4.16
CA PHE A 288 18.39 -14.25 5.46
C PHE A 288 17.57 -15.47 5.84
N SER A 289 18.20 -16.40 6.55
CA SER A 289 17.53 -17.54 7.17
C SER A 289 17.58 -17.41 8.69
N PRO A 290 16.62 -17.98 9.44
CA PRO A 290 16.74 -18.03 10.89
C PRO A 290 17.98 -18.83 11.29
N ALA A 291 18.70 -18.35 12.30
CA ALA A 291 19.83 -19.07 12.89
C ALA A 291 19.38 -20.47 13.33
N SER A 292 20.23 -21.46 13.07
CA SER A 292 19.98 -22.88 13.37
C SER A 292 20.29 -23.26 14.81
#